data_AF-A0AAV8EBB8-F1
#
_entry.id   AF-A0AAV8EBB8-F1
#
_cell.length_a   1.000
_cell.length_b   1.000
_cell.length_c   1.000
_cell.angle_alpha   90.00
_cell.angle_beta   90.00
_cell.angle_gamma   90.00
#
_symmetry.space_group_name_H-M   'P 1'
#
loop_
_entity.id
_entity.type
_entity.pdbx_description
1 polymer ?
#
loop_
_entity_poly.entity_id
_entity_poly.type
_entity_poly.pdbx_seq_one_letter_code
_entity_poly.pdbx_strand_id
1 'polypeptide(L)'
;MKFPDMVHALKPNPKSHIQENWRIVDFFSHHPESLHMFTFLFDDVGIPLYYRHMDGFGVNTYSLINKEGKTHYVKFHWKPTCGVKSLLDDEAVQVGGSNHSHATKDLYDSIAAGNFPEWQLYIQTIDPEHEDKLDFDPLDVTKIWPEDVIPLQPVGRMVLNKNIDNFFSENEMLAFCPAIVVPGIYYSDDKLLQTRVFSYADTQRHRLGPNYLMLPVNAPKCAYHNNHHEGAMNFMHRDEEVNYFPSRFDPARHSQTVPIPPRVFTAKREKCMIEKENNFKQPGERYRSFDPARQERFVQRWVEALSDPRVTHELRSIWVSYWSKCDVSLGQKLGTRLSVKPTM
;
A
#
# COMPACT_ATOMS: atom_id res chain seq x y z
N MET A 1 -13.54 3.44 -8.12
CA MET A 1 -13.47 3.82 -6.70
C MET A 1 -14.07 2.68 -5.89
N LYS A 2 -13.29 1.98 -5.06
CA LYS A 2 -13.73 0.75 -4.36
C LYS A 2 -13.21 0.63 -2.92
N PHE A 3 -12.40 1.57 -2.44
CA PHE A 3 -11.68 1.44 -1.17
C PHE A 3 -12.62 1.28 0.05
N PRO A 4 -13.70 2.08 0.22
CA PRO A 4 -14.62 1.88 1.35
C PRO A 4 -15.30 0.51 1.32
N ASP A 5 -15.78 0.07 0.15
CA ASP A 5 -16.44 -1.24 -0.02
C ASP A 5 -15.47 -2.39 0.29
N MET A 6 -14.24 -2.30 -0.21
CA MET A 6 -13.16 -3.25 0.08
C MET A 6 -12.89 -3.35 1.59
N VAL A 7 -12.77 -2.20 2.27
CA VAL A 7 -12.56 -2.16 3.73
C VAL A 7 -13.78 -2.75 4.46
N HIS A 8 -15.01 -2.44 4.04
CA HIS A 8 -16.21 -2.99 4.65
C HIS A 8 -16.30 -4.52 4.50
N ALA A 9 -15.88 -5.06 3.36
CA ALA A 9 -15.84 -6.51 3.12
C ALA A 9 -14.79 -7.20 4.01
N LEU A 10 -13.62 -6.57 4.18
CA LEU A 10 -12.51 -7.09 4.99
C LEU A 10 -12.73 -6.92 6.51
N LYS A 11 -13.46 -5.88 6.93
CA LYS A 11 -13.73 -5.60 8.36
C LYS A 11 -14.82 -6.51 8.94
N PRO A 12 -14.96 -6.58 10.27
CA PRO A 12 -16.01 -7.38 10.91
C PRO A 12 -17.42 -7.08 10.37
N ASN A 13 -18.24 -8.12 10.29
CA ASN A 13 -19.63 -8.03 9.86
C ASN A 13 -20.41 -7.04 10.74
N PRO A 14 -21.19 -6.10 10.17
CA PRO A 14 -21.91 -5.09 10.95
C PRO A 14 -22.98 -5.67 11.88
N LYS A 15 -23.43 -6.92 11.67
CA LYS A 15 -24.41 -7.60 12.52
C LYS A 15 -23.77 -8.36 13.68
N SER A 16 -22.68 -9.10 13.42
CA SER A 16 -22.07 -10.00 14.42
C SER A 16 -20.78 -9.48 15.04
N HIS A 17 -20.17 -8.45 14.43
CA HIS A 17 -18.84 -7.95 14.77
C HIS A 17 -17.73 -9.00 14.68
N ILE A 18 -17.93 -10.03 13.84
CA ILE A 18 -16.95 -11.09 13.55
C ILE A 18 -16.45 -10.90 12.11
N GLN A 19 -15.14 -11.04 11.89
CA GLN A 19 -14.57 -11.09 10.54
C GLN A 19 -14.87 -12.47 9.93
N GLU A 20 -15.44 -12.49 8.73
CA GLU A 20 -15.89 -13.71 8.07
C GLU A 20 -15.39 -13.75 6.62
N ASN A 21 -14.71 -14.83 6.22
CA ASN A 21 -14.09 -14.95 4.90
C ASN A 21 -15.09 -14.92 3.75
N TRP A 22 -16.32 -15.44 3.93
CA TRP A 22 -17.33 -15.44 2.87
C TRP A 22 -17.64 -14.02 2.35
N ARG A 23 -17.57 -12.98 3.20
CA ARG A 23 -17.78 -11.57 2.80
C ARG A 23 -16.66 -11.04 1.92
N ILE A 24 -15.44 -11.48 2.21
CA ILE A 24 -14.24 -11.11 1.45
C ILE A 24 -14.32 -11.73 0.06
N VAL A 25 -14.51 -13.05 -0.01
CA VAL A 25 -14.56 -13.75 -1.30
C VAL A 25 -15.81 -13.38 -2.11
N ASP A 26 -16.91 -12.99 -1.50
CA ASP A 26 -18.09 -12.43 -2.18
C ASP A 26 -17.75 -11.11 -2.89
N PHE A 27 -17.32 -10.09 -2.13
CA PHE A 27 -16.98 -8.78 -2.71
C PHE A 27 -15.93 -8.88 -3.82
N PHE A 28 -14.87 -9.66 -3.60
CA PHE A 28 -13.77 -9.76 -4.56
C PHE A 28 -14.08 -10.67 -5.76
N SER A 29 -15.16 -11.45 -5.73
CA SER A 29 -15.64 -12.18 -6.92
C SER A 29 -16.12 -11.24 -8.04
N HIS A 30 -16.42 -9.98 -7.71
CA HIS A 30 -16.74 -8.93 -8.68
C HIS A 30 -15.52 -8.16 -9.18
N HIS A 31 -14.32 -8.44 -8.64
CA HIS A 31 -13.12 -7.63 -8.82
C HIS A 31 -11.91 -8.54 -9.14
N PRO A 32 -11.82 -9.10 -10.36
CA PRO A 32 -10.72 -9.98 -10.75
C PRO A 32 -9.34 -9.32 -10.64
N GLU A 33 -9.24 -8.00 -10.66
CA GLU A 33 -7.99 -7.24 -10.44
C GLU A 33 -7.34 -7.51 -9.07
N SER A 34 -8.10 -8.07 -8.10
CA SER A 34 -7.62 -8.42 -6.77
C SER A 34 -6.74 -9.68 -6.71
N LEU A 35 -6.76 -10.52 -7.76
CA LEU A 35 -6.10 -11.83 -7.77
C LEU A 35 -4.62 -11.73 -7.43
N HIS A 36 -3.93 -10.72 -7.94
CA HIS A 36 -2.50 -10.59 -7.69
C HIS A 36 -2.23 -10.31 -6.22
N MET A 37 -2.98 -9.40 -5.58
CA MET A 37 -2.88 -9.15 -4.14
C MET A 37 -3.16 -10.41 -3.34
N PHE A 38 -4.15 -11.21 -3.74
CA PHE A 38 -4.45 -12.46 -3.07
C PHE A 38 -3.34 -13.50 -3.16
N THR A 39 -2.53 -13.48 -4.23
CA THR A 39 -1.34 -14.33 -4.25
C THR A 39 -0.34 -13.97 -3.14
N PHE A 40 -0.30 -12.72 -2.65
CA PHE A 40 0.51 -12.34 -1.49
C PHE A 40 -0.21 -12.62 -0.17
N LEU A 41 -1.50 -12.33 -0.09
CA LEU A 41 -2.27 -12.46 1.16
C LEU A 41 -2.43 -13.91 1.62
N PHE A 42 -2.68 -14.84 0.69
CA PHE A 42 -2.84 -16.27 0.98
C PHE A 42 -1.54 -17.06 0.87
N ASP A 43 -0.42 -16.37 0.76
CA ASP A 43 0.92 -16.92 0.75
C ASP A 43 1.54 -16.77 2.15
N ASP A 44 2.66 -17.44 2.42
CA ASP A 44 3.33 -17.41 3.72
C ASP A 44 3.75 -15.96 4.08
N VAL A 45 4.13 -15.14 3.09
CA VAL A 45 4.41 -13.70 3.30
C VAL A 45 3.20 -12.90 3.78
N GLY A 46 1.99 -13.47 3.73
CA GLY A 46 0.77 -12.87 4.25
C GLY A 46 0.75 -12.74 5.78
N ILE A 47 1.58 -13.51 6.49
CA ILE A 47 1.75 -13.40 7.95
C ILE A 47 3.24 -13.19 8.28
N PRO A 48 3.75 -11.95 8.23
CA PRO A 48 5.14 -11.68 8.59
C PRO A 48 5.43 -12.07 10.04
N LEU A 49 6.62 -12.60 10.31
CA LEU A 49 7.04 -13.02 11.64
C LEU A 49 7.05 -11.84 12.63
N TYR A 50 7.74 -10.76 12.25
CA TYR A 50 7.81 -9.50 12.97
C TYR A 50 7.96 -8.35 11.97
N TYR A 51 7.73 -7.10 12.42
CA TYR A 51 7.88 -5.92 11.56
C TYR A 51 9.26 -5.83 10.89
N ARG A 52 10.32 -6.20 11.61
CA ARG A 52 11.71 -6.19 11.10
C ARG A 52 12.00 -7.20 9.99
N HIS A 53 11.13 -8.18 9.78
CA HIS A 53 11.30 -9.27 8.81
C HIS A 53 10.36 -9.16 7.60
N MET A 54 9.88 -7.95 7.29
CA MET A 54 9.02 -7.72 6.13
C MET A 54 9.62 -6.68 5.18
N ASP A 55 9.35 -6.88 3.90
CA ASP A 55 9.58 -5.85 2.88
C ASP A 55 8.62 -4.67 3.09
N GLY A 56 9.01 -3.50 2.59
CA GLY A 56 8.15 -2.33 2.46
C GLY A 56 8.08 -1.86 1.01
N PHE A 57 6.93 -1.37 0.58
CA PHE A 57 6.73 -0.91 -0.80
C PHE A 57 5.93 0.39 -0.83
N GLY A 58 6.27 1.27 -1.78
CA GLY A 58 5.43 2.43 -2.09
C GLY A 58 4.08 2.05 -2.73
N VAL A 59 4.02 0.86 -3.35
CA VAL A 59 2.91 0.28 -4.13
C VAL A 59 2.55 1.10 -5.36
N ASN A 60 2.08 2.32 -5.14
CA ASN A 60 1.75 3.27 -6.20
C ASN A 60 3.00 3.70 -6.96
N THR A 61 2.79 4.04 -8.22
CA THR A 61 3.79 4.72 -9.03
C THR A 61 3.78 6.21 -8.71
N TYR A 62 4.95 6.78 -8.44
CA TYR A 62 5.15 8.23 -8.30
C TYR A 62 5.93 8.76 -9.52
N SER A 63 6.21 10.06 -9.53
CA SER A 63 7.06 10.71 -10.53
C SER A 63 8.30 11.30 -9.86
N LEU A 64 9.49 11.05 -10.40
CA LEU A 64 10.71 11.79 -10.10
C LEU A 64 10.92 12.88 -11.15
N ILE A 65 11.20 14.10 -10.71
CA ILE A 65 11.45 15.25 -11.59
C ILE A 65 12.86 15.76 -11.36
N ASN A 66 13.69 15.77 -12.41
CA ASN A 66 15.07 16.26 -12.32
C ASN A 66 15.14 17.80 -12.44
N LYS A 67 16.36 18.35 -12.34
CA LYS A 67 16.60 19.81 -12.43
C LYS A 67 16.22 20.43 -13.78
N GLU A 68 16.16 19.63 -14.84
CA GLU A 68 15.78 20.05 -16.20
C GLU A 68 14.27 19.93 -16.43
N GLY A 69 13.52 19.41 -15.47
CA GLY A 69 12.09 19.14 -15.60
C GLY A 69 11.76 17.83 -16.31
N LYS A 70 12.73 16.93 -16.55
CA LYS A 70 12.46 15.58 -17.07
C LYS A 70 11.83 14.71 -15.99
N THR A 71 10.70 14.07 -16.33
CA THR A 71 9.96 13.16 -15.46
C THR A 71 10.34 11.70 -15.71
N HIS A 72 10.46 10.92 -14.64
CA HIS A 72 10.48 9.46 -14.69
C HIS A 72 9.43 8.90 -13.72
N TYR A 73 8.70 7.86 -14.11
CA TYR A 73 7.91 7.10 -13.16
C TYR A 73 8.82 6.34 -12.19
N VAL A 74 8.41 6.21 -10.93
CA VAL A 74 9.19 5.55 -9.89
C VAL A 74 8.34 4.65 -8.98
N LYS A 75 8.88 3.49 -8.60
CA LYS A 75 8.41 2.68 -7.46
C LYS A 75 9.51 2.57 -6.40
N PHE A 76 9.11 2.60 -5.13
CA PHE A 76 10.01 2.53 -3.97
C PHE A 76 9.92 1.16 -3.29
N HIS A 77 11.08 0.59 -2.94
CA HIS A 77 11.20 -0.75 -2.35
C HIS A 77 12.15 -0.70 -1.15
N TRP A 78 11.69 -1.18 -0.01
CA TRP A 78 12.47 -1.34 1.21
C TRP A 78 12.70 -2.82 1.47
N LYS A 79 13.96 -3.25 1.44
CA LYS A 79 14.35 -4.63 1.70
C LYS A 79 14.99 -4.76 3.09
N PRO A 80 14.47 -5.61 3.99
CA PRO A 80 15.00 -5.75 5.34
C PRO A 80 16.38 -6.42 5.28
N THR A 81 17.37 -5.86 5.98
CA THR A 81 18.72 -6.41 5.98
C THR A 81 18.81 -7.74 6.74
N CYS A 82 17.89 -7.99 7.69
CA CYS A 82 17.79 -9.25 8.41
C CYS A 82 16.91 -10.31 7.72
N GLY A 83 16.56 -10.08 6.45
CA GLY A 83 15.82 -11.00 5.61
C GLY A 83 14.32 -11.07 5.92
N VAL A 84 13.57 -11.57 4.95
CA VAL A 84 12.12 -11.77 5.06
C VAL A 84 11.84 -13.09 5.78
N LYS A 85 10.96 -13.05 6.78
CA LYS A 85 10.51 -14.22 7.54
C LYS A 85 9.01 -14.12 7.83
N SER A 86 8.35 -15.26 7.82
CA SER A 86 6.92 -15.38 8.04
C SER A 86 6.60 -16.47 9.05
N LEU A 87 5.38 -16.42 9.58
CA LEU A 87 4.76 -17.50 10.34
C LEU A 87 3.94 -18.38 9.39
N LEU A 88 4.02 -19.69 9.58
CA LEU A 88 3.02 -20.62 9.05
C LEU A 88 1.73 -20.52 9.87
N ASP A 89 0.63 -21.08 9.34
CA ASP A 89 -0.71 -20.90 9.90
C ASP A 89 -0.82 -21.42 11.35
N ASP A 90 -0.21 -22.55 11.66
CA ASP A 90 -0.15 -23.15 13.00
C ASP A 90 0.72 -22.33 13.98
N GLU A 91 1.88 -21.87 13.51
CA GLU A 91 2.74 -20.96 14.26
C GLU A 91 2.02 -19.64 14.58
N ALA A 92 1.26 -19.11 13.61
CA ALA A 92 0.49 -17.87 13.77
C ALA A 92 -0.61 -18.01 14.84
N VAL A 93 -1.29 -19.15 14.89
CA VAL A 93 -2.28 -19.44 15.95
C VAL A 93 -1.60 -19.49 17.32
N GLN A 94 -0.46 -20.16 17.42
CA GLN A 94 0.28 -20.27 18.69
C GLN A 94 0.84 -18.92 19.16
N VAL A 95 1.51 -18.19 18.26
CA VAL A 95 2.12 -16.89 18.57
C VAL A 95 1.03 -15.85 18.87
N GLY A 96 -0.02 -15.78 18.05
CA GLY A 96 -1.14 -14.86 18.24
C GLY A 96 -1.92 -15.15 19.53
N GLY A 97 -2.14 -16.43 19.85
CA GLY A 97 -2.82 -16.87 21.07
C GLY A 97 -2.01 -16.62 22.35
N SER A 98 -0.68 -16.68 22.25
CA SER A 98 0.20 -16.44 23.41
C SER A 98 0.55 -14.96 23.61
N ASN A 99 0.70 -14.18 22.53
CA ASN A 99 1.01 -12.76 22.59
C ASN A 99 0.45 -12.01 21.36
N HIS A 100 -0.69 -11.35 21.56
CA HIS A 100 -1.33 -10.52 20.54
C HIS A 100 -0.48 -9.29 20.12
N SER A 101 0.58 -8.97 20.86
CA SER A 101 1.51 -7.86 20.60
C SER A 101 2.93 -8.33 20.24
N HIS A 102 3.10 -9.59 19.79
CA HIS A 102 4.41 -10.18 19.50
C HIS A 102 5.31 -9.31 18.59
N ALA A 103 4.77 -8.78 17.48
CA ALA A 103 5.55 -7.94 16.55
C ALA A 103 5.95 -6.58 17.13
N THR A 104 5.06 -5.95 17.91
CA THR A 104 5.37 -4.70 18.63
C THR A 104 6.44 -4.93 19.70
N LYS A 105 6.31 -6.04 20.46
CA LYS A 105 7.28 -6.43 21.48
C LYS A 105 8.65 -6.69 20.87
N ASP A 106 8.71 -7.47 19.78
CA ASP A 106 9.96 -7.74 19.07
C ASP A 106 10.67 -6.46 18.61
N LEU A 107 9.95 -5.52 17.98
CA LEU A 107 10.52 -4.26 17.53
C LEU A 107 11.06 -3.43 18.70
N TYR A 108 10.27 -3.29 19.77
CA TYR A 108 10.65 -2.53 20.94
C TYR A 108 11.89 -3.12 21.64
N ASP A 109 11.86 -4.43 21.92
CA ASP A 109 12.95 -5.13 22.60
C ASP A 109 14.22 -5.14 21.75
N SER A 110 14.08 -5.31 20.42
CA SER A 110 15.20 -5.24 19.48
C SER A 110 15.93 -3.90 19.55
N ILE A 111 15.18 -2.80 19.53
CA ILE A 111 15.77 -1.46 19.60
C ILE A 111 16.39 -1.22 20.99
N ALA A 112 15.71 -1.63 22.06
CA ALA A 112 16.22 -1.48 23.43
C ALA A 112 17.52 -2.27 23.65
N ALA A 113 17.67 -3.43 23.00
CA ALA A 113 18.87 -4.27 23.04
C ALA A 113 20.00 -3.77 22.12
N GLY A 114 19.82 -2.68 21.37
CA GLY A 114 20.79 -2.20 20.38
C GLY A 114 20.80 -2.97 19.06
N ASN A 115 19.87 -3.92 18.86
CA ASN A 115 19.72 -4.72 17.64
C ASN A 115 18.83 -3.98 16.63
N PHE A 116 19.29 -2.82 16.19
CA PHE A 116 18.53 -1.90 15.34
C PHE A 116 18.11 -2.54 14.01
N PRO A 117 16.81 -2.62 13.71
CA PRO A 117 16.37 -3.11 12.42
C PRO A 117 16.67 -2.09 11.32
N GLU A 118 17.09 -2.60 10.16
CA GLU A 118 17.49 -1.79 9.03
C GLU A 118 16.83 -2.26 7.73
N TRP A 119 16.56 -1.31 6.83
CA TRP A 119 16.08 -1.57 5.47
C TRP A 119 16.93 -0.81 4.46
N GLN A 120 17.27 -1.48 3.37
CA GLN A 120 17.87 -0.85 2.19
C GLN A 120 16.77 -0.35 1.26
N LEU A 121 16.83 0.93 0.89
CA LEU A 121 15.97 1.55 -0.11
C LEU A 121 16.51 1.28 -1.50
N TYR A 122 15.60 0.83 -2.36
CA TYR A 122 15.78 0.73 -3.79
C TYR A 122 14.65 1.47 -4.52
N ILE A 123 14.94 1.85 -5.75
CA ILE A 123 13.93 2.35 -6.70
C ILE A 123 13.96 1.55 -7.99
N GLN A 124 12.81 1.52 -8.66
CA GLN A 124 12.72 1.19 -10.08
C GLN A 124 12.25 2.45 -10.81
N THR A 125 12.73 2.67 -12.04
CA THR A 125 12.34 3.85 -12.84
C THR A 125 11.91 3.45 -14.25
N ILE A 126 10.85 4.08 -14.74
CA ILE A 126 10.37 3.94 -16.13
C ILE A 126 10.31 5.34 -16.76
N ASP A 127 10.79 5.48 -17.99
CA ASP A 127 10.51 6.67 -18.79
C ASP A 127 9.03 6.63 -19.23
N PRO A 128 8.20 7.65 -18.95
CA PRO A 128 6.80 7.66 -19.35
C PRO A 128 6.55 7.34 -20.84
N GLU A 129 7.51 7.64 -21.73
CA GLU A 129 7.44 7.29 -23.15
C GLU A 129 7.48 5.78 -23.43
N HIS A 130 7.84 4.97 -22.42
CA HIS A 130 7.90 3.51 -22.50
C HIS A 130 6.68 2.79 -21.96
N GLU A 131 5.69 3.52 -21.43
CA GLU A 131 4.44 2.96 -20.90
C GLU A 131 3.74 2.01 -21.89
N ASP A 132 3.71 2.39 -23.18
CA ASP A 132 3.03 1.60 -24.21
C ASP A 132 3.74 0.29 -24.55
N LYS A 133 5.03 0.15 -24.21
CA LYS A 133 5.83 -1.04 -24.49
C LYS A 133 5.55 -2.20 -23.52
N LEU A 134 4.88 -1.93 -22.41
CA LEU A 134 4.52 -2.92 -21.39
C LEU A 134 3.16 -3.56 -21.70
N ASP A 135 2.98 -4.82 -21.33
CA ASP A 135 1.72 -5.55 -21.42
C ASP A 135 0.79 -5.31 -20.22
N PHE A 136 1.15 -4.35 -19.37
CA PHE A 136 0.37 -3.85 -18.24
C PHE A 136 0.54 -2.33 -18.15
N ASP A 137 -0.40 -1.67 -17.49
CA ASP A 137 -0.33 -0.23 -17.19
C ASP A 137 0.63 -0.01 -16.00
N PRO A 138 1.74 0.75 -16.14
CA PRO A 138 2.68 1.00 -15.05
C PRO A 138 2.09 1.81 -13.89
N LEU A 139 0.93 2.44 -14.08
CA LEU A 139 0.17 3.17 -13.06
C LEU A 139 -0.92 2.30 -12.40
N ASP A 140 -1.08 1.05 -12.83
CA ASP A 140 -1.95 0.08 -12.17
C ASP A 140 -1.28 -0.49 -10.90
N VAL A 141 -1.88 -0.18 -9.75
CA VAL A 141 -1.45 -0.63 -8.42
C VAL A 141 -1.50 -2.15 -8.23
N THR A 142 -2.26 -2.87 -9.05
CA THR A 142 -2.35 -4.32 -8.97
C THR A 142 -1.18 -5.01 -9.69
N LYS A 143 -0.28 -4.24 -10.30
CA LYS A 143 0.86 -4.72 -11.08
C LYS A 143 2.19 -4.42 -10.39
N ILE A 144 3.07 -5.41 -10.38
CA ILE A 144 4.49 -5.18 -10.07
C ILE A 144 5.24 -4.81 -11.35
N TRP A 145 6.38 -4.15 -11.20
CA TRP A 145 7.36 -3.99 -12.27
C TRP A 145 8.37 -5.13 -12.11
N PRO A 146 8.43 -6.10 -13.04
CA PRO A 146 9.29 -7.27 -12.89
C PRO A 146 10.76 -6.85 -12.72
N GLU A 147 11.42 -7.35 -11.66
CA GLU A 147 12.79 -6.94 -11.31
C GLU A 147 13.83 -7.42 -12.34
N ASP A 148 13.52 -8.45 -13.12
CA ASP A 148 14.34 -8.96 -14.24
C ASP A 148 14.26 -8.07 -15.48
N VAL A 149 13.17 -7.30 -15.64
CA VAL A 149 12.97 -6.35 -16.74
C VAL A 149 13.37 -4.93 -16.34
N ILE A 150 13.01 -4.52 -15.12
CA ILE A 150 13.26 -3.19 -14.57
C ILE A 150 14.03 -3.38 -13.25
N PRO A 151 15.36 -3.40 -13.28
CA PRO A 151 16.16 -3.77 -12.11
C PRO A 151 16.08 -2.74 -10.98
N LEU A 152 16.21 -3.22 -9.74
CA LEU A 152 16.31 -2.38 -8.55
C LEU A 152 17.61 -1.57 -8.54
N GLN A 153 17.48 -0.27 -8.26
CA GLN A 153 18.58 0.68 -8.14
C GLN A 153 18.75 1.08 -6.68
N PRO A 154 19.92 0.86 -6.04
CA PRO A 154 20.11 1.19 -4.63
C PRO A 154 20.13 2.72 -4.41
N VAL A 155 19.48 3.19 -3.35
CA VAL A 155 19.43 4.62 -2.99
C VAL A 155 20.10 4.91 -1.65
N GLY A 156 19.75 4.17 -0.59
CA GLY A 156 20.23 4.44 0.76
C GLY A 156 19.64 3.48 1.78
N ARG A 157 19.79 3.74 3.08
CA ARG A 157 19.27 2.86 4.14
C ARG A 157 18.49 3.62 5.21
N MET A 158 17.55 2.94 5.84
CA MET A 158 16.82 3.39 7.02
C MET A 158 17.19 2.49 8.20
N VAL A 159 17.48 3.10 9.35
CA VAL A 159 17.79 2.41 10.61
C VAL A 159 16.85 2.94 11.68
N LEU A 160 16.12 2.05 12.35
CA LEU A 160 15.31 2.42 13.50
C LEU A 160 16.12 2.18 14.77
N ASN A 161 16.61 3.26 15.38
CA ASN A 161 17.60 3.19 16.47
C ASN A 161 17.14 3.80 17.80
N LYS A 162 15.90 4.26 17.89
CA LYS A 162 15.33 4.83 19.11
C LYS A 162 13.86 4.42 19.24
N ASN A 163 13.48 3.95 20.42
CA ASN A 163 12.09 3.74 20.79
C ASN A 163 11.43 5.09 21.13
N ILE A 164 10.14 5.17 20.85
CA ILE A 164 9.29 6.27 21.29
C ILE A 164 9.32 6.41 22.83
N ASP A 165 9.29 7.66 23.29
CA ASP A 165 9.21 8.00 24.70
C ASP A 165 7.76 7.85 25.20
N ASN A 166 6.76 8.16 24.35
CA ASN A 166 5.34 7.94 24.65
C ASN A 166 4.53 7.50 23.42
N PHE A 167 3.85 6.36 23.55
CA PHE A 167 3.06 5.75 22.47
C PHE A 167 1.96 6.65 21.93
N PHE A 168 1.20 7.30 22.82
CA PHE A 168 0.08 8.10 22.38
C PHE A 168 0.55 9.34 21.62
N SER A 169 1.44 10.15 22.22
CA SER A 169 1.86 11.42 21.63
C SER A 169 2.72 11.26 20.38
N GLU A 170 3.43 10.14 20.22
CA GLU A 170 4.32 9.93 19.08
C GLU A 170 3.76 8.95 18.05
N ASN A 171 3.22 7.80 18.45
CA ASN A 171 2.76 6.79 17.49
C ASN A 171 1.28 6.94 17.15
N GLU A 172 0.39 7.04 18.16
CA GLU A 172 -1.05 7.16 17.91
C GLU A 172 -1.41 8.50 17.24
N MET A 173 -0.71 9.57 17.61
CA MET A 173 -0.91 10.92 17.06
C MET A 173 -0.15 11.18 15.74
N LEU A 174 0.60 10.20 15.22
CA LEU A 174 1.33 10.31 13.96
C LEU A 174 0.38 10.37 12.76
N ALA A 175 0.77 11.15 11.74
CA ALA A 175 0.00 11.35 10.52
C ALA A 175 0.89 11.29 9.28
N PHE A 176 0.77 10.21 8.51
CA PHE A 176 1.40 10.08 7.18
C PHE A 176 0.40 10.41 6.08
N CYS A 177 0.78 11.15 5.05
CA CYS A 177 -0.11 11.47 3.94
C CYS A 177 0.65 11.40 2.60
N PRO A 178 0.18 10.60 1.61
CA PRO A 178 0.80 10.55 0.28
C PRO A 178 0.83 11.89 -0.47
N ALA A 179 0.01 12.87 -0.07
CA ALA A 179 0.05 14.23 -0.60
C ALA A 179 1.22 15.09 -0.07
N ILE A 180 1.93 14.62 0.95
CA ILE A 180 3.08 15.34 1.50
C ILE A 180 4.32 14.85 0.79
N VAL A 181 4.62 15.49 -0.34
CA VAL A 181 5.81 15.24 -1.15
C VAL A 181 6.80 16.41 -1.03
N VAL A 182 8.05 16.15 -1.42
CA VAL A 182 9.12 17.16 -1.46
C VAL A 182 9.54 17.44 -2.91
N PRO A 183 10.12 18.62 -3.21
CA PRO A 183 10.62 18.92 -4.55
C PRO A 183 11.46 17.79 -5.15
N GLY A 184 11.13 17.41 -6.39
CA GLY A 184 11.74 16.28 -7.09
C GLY A 184 10.91 14.98 -7.01
N ILE A 185 9.92 14.89 -6.12
CA ILE A 185 8.92 13.82 -6.08
C ILE A 185 7.54 14.42 -6.34
N TYR A 186 6.77 13.80 -7.22
CA TYR A 186 5.43 14.23 -7.57
C TYR A 186 4.50 13.05 -7.82
N TYR A 187 3.21 13.34 -8.04
CA TYR A 187 2.20 12.32 -8.27
C TYR A 187 2.26 11.76 -9.70
N SER A 188 1.77 10.53 -9.87
CA SER A 188 1.41 9.98 -11.17
C SER A 188 -0.11 10.01 -11.35
N ASP A 189 -0.62 9.58 -12.50
CA ASP A 189 -2.06 9.48 -12.77
C ASP A 189 -2.70 8.19 -12.25
N ASP A 190 -1.99 7.44 -11.39
CA ASP A 190 -2.52 6.28 -10.68
C ASP A 190 -3.82 6.64 -9.93
N LYS A 191 -4.93 6.04 -10.37
CA LYS A 191 -6.28 6.36 -9.89
C LYS A 191 -6.44 6.12 -8.38
N LEU A 192 -5.73 5.15 -7.80
CA LEU A 192 -5.77 4.88 -6.37
C LEU A 192 -4.91 5.90 -5.61
N LEU A 193 -3.71 6.24 -6.11
CA LEU A 193 -2.87 7.28 -5.52
C LEU A 193 -3.60 8.61 -5.42
N GLN A 194 -4.26 9.03 -6.51
CA GLN A 194 -5.02 10.28 -6.57
C GLN A 194 -6.13 10.33 -5.50
N THR A 195 -6.74 9.19 -5.18
CA THR A 195 -7.71 9.08 -4.09
C THR A 195 -7.05 9.24 -2.72
N ARG A 196 -5.88 8.61 -2.52
CA ARG A 196 -5.12 8.66 -1.26
C ARG A 196 -4.58 10.06 -0.96
N VAL A 197 -4.21 10.82 -1.99
CA VAL A 197 -3.79 12.23 -1.84
C VAL A 197 -4.86 13.06 -1.14
N PHE A 198 -6.14 12.78 -1.39
CA PHE A 198 -7.24 13.42 -0.68
C PHE A 198 -7.50 12.78 0.71
N SER A 199 -7.67 11.46 0.77
CA SER A 199 -8.32 10.79 1.90
C SER A 199 -7.55 10.90 3.23
N TYR A 200 -6.22 10.91 3.18
CA TYR A 200 -5.39 10.90 4.39
C TYR A 200 -5.49 12.22 5.16
N ALA A 201 -5.33 13.36 4.47
CA ALA A 201 -5.44 14.67 5.12
C ALA A 201 -6.86 14.93 5.63
N ASP A 202 -7.89 14.45 4.92
CA ASP A 202 -9.29 14.54 5.35
C ASP A 202 -9.52 13.78 6.67
N THR A 203 -9.17 12.49 6.71
CA THR A 203 -9.37 11.69 7.93
C THR A 203 -8.48 12.16 9.09
N GLN A 204 -7.29 12.71 8.83
CA GLN A 204 -6.41 13.25 9.86
C GLN A 204 -6.99 14.48 10.55
N ARG A 205 -7.62 15.39 9.80
CA ARG A 205 -8.33 16.54 10.39
C ARG A 205 -9.46 16.10 11.31
N HIS A 206 -10.17 15.04 10.94
CA HIS A 206 -11.21 14.45 11.78
C HIS A 206 -10.63 13.74 13.03
N ARG A 207 -9.62 12.88 12.84
CA ARG A 207 -9.05 12.03 13.89
C ARG A 207 -8.22 12.79 14.92
N LEU A 208 -7.42 13.76 14.46
CA LEU A 208 -6.41 14.45 15.28
C LEU A 208 -6.71 15.94 15.48
N GLY A 209 -7.73 16.46 14.80
CA GLY A 209 -8.09 17.88 14.81
C GLY A 209 -7.43 18.68 13.69
N PRO A 210 -7.89 19.93 13.48
CA PRO A 210 -7.48 20.76 12.33
C PRO A 210 -5.99 21.13 12.35
N ASN A 211 -5.39 21.23 13.54
CA ASN A 211 -4.00 21.64 13.76
C ASN A 211 -3.04 20.46 14.03
N TYR A 212 -3.37 19.24 13.58
CA TYR A 212 -2.55 18.05 13.84
C TYR A 212 -1.10 18.13 13.35
N LEU A 213 -0.81 18.96 12.34
CA LEU A 213 0.55 19.21 11.83
C LEU A 213 1.41 20.02 12.80
N MET A 214 0.82 20.63 13.84
CA MET A 214 1.57 21.32 14.89
C MET A 214 2.09 20.34 15.96
N LEU A 215 1.51 19.13 16.05
CA LEU A 215 1.96 18.12 17.01
C LEU A 215 3.44 17.79 16.76
N PRO A 216 4.28 17.67 17.81
CA PRO A 216 5.73 17.53 17.63
C PRO A 216 6.16 16.41 16.68
N VAL A 217 5.44 15.28 16.65
CA VAL A 217 5.76 14.16 15.76
C VAL A 217 5.41 14.41 14.28
N ASN A 218 4.48 15.33 14.00
CA ASN A 218 4.04 15.70 12.66
C ASN A 218 4.67 17.01 12.15
N ALA A 219 5.22 17.81 13.06
CA ALA A 219 5.81 19.11 12.73
C ALA A 219 7.05 18.93 11.84
N PRO A 220 7.22 19.73 10.78
CA PRO A 220 8.39 19.67 9.93
C PRO A 220 9.64 20.09 10.72
N LYS A 221 10.78 19.47 10.40
CA LYS A 221 12.09 19.84 10.98
C LYS A 221 12.79 21.00 10.25
N CYS A 222 12.18 21.51 9.18
CA CYS A 222 12.66 22.68 8.45
C CYS A 222 11.85 23.92 8.82
N ALA A 223 12.40 25.10 8.49
CA ALA A 223 11.63 26.34 8.60
C ALA A 223 10.40 26.26 7.69
N TYR A 224 9.24 26.59 8.24
CA TYR A 224 7.98 26.67 7.51
C TYR A 224 7.28 27.99 7.83
N HIS A 225 6.62 28.55 6.83
CA HIS A 225 5.83 29.77 6.94
C HIS A 225 4.54 29.58 6.14
N ASN A 226 3.40 29.79 6.79
CA ASN A 226 2.09 29.70 6.15
C ASN A 226 1.13 30.73 6.77
N ASN A 227 0.00 30.93 6.10
CA ASN A 227 -1.02 31.90 6.51
C ASN A 227 -2.19 31.24 7.26
N HIS A 228 -2.01 30.08 7.88
CA HIS A 228 -3.03 29.42 8.71
C HIS A 228 -2.92 29.90 10.18
N HIS A 229 -3.99 30.46 10.75
CA HIS A 229 -3.96 31.14 12.06
C HIS A 229 -4.88 30.56 13.15
N GLU A 230 -6.02 29.95 12.80
CA GLU A 230 -7.03 29.58 13.81
C GLU A 230 -7.11 28.05 14.00
N GLY A 231 -8.32 27.53 14.27
CA GLY A 231 -8.59 26.11 14.46
C GLY A 231 -8.43 25.64 15.91
N ALA A 232 -9.16 24.59 16.25
CA ALA A 232 -9.12 23.99 17.59
C ALA A 232 -7.69 23.56 17.96
N MET A 233 -7.35 23.74 19.24
CA MET A 233 -6.03 23.42 19.79
C MET A 233 -4.86 24.08 19.04
N ASN A 234 -5.05 25.29 18.50
CA ASN A 234 -3.89 26.08 18.07
C ASN A 234 -3.12 26.57 19.30
N PHE A 235 -1.88 26.13 19.43
CA PHE A 235 -0.96 26.53 20.50
C PHE A 235 0.27 27.28 19.98
N MET A 236 0.30 27.64 18.70
CA MET A 236 1.36 28.47 18.14
C MET A 236 1.17 29.93 18.59
N HIS A 237 2.23 30.54 19.09
CA HIS A 237 2.26 31.98 19.26
C HIS A 237 2.52 32.65 17.91
N ARG A 238 1.65 33.59 17.55
CA ARG A 238 1.71 34.41 16.33
C ARG A 238 1.39 35.85 16.71
N ASP A 239 2.26 36.78 16.36
CA ASP A 239 2.15 38.22 16.63
C ASP A 239 2.15 39.03 15.32
N GLU A 240 1.87 38.37 14.20
CA GLU A 240 1.83 38.99 12.88
C GLU A 240 0.45 39.62 12.59
N GLU A 241 0.45 40.84 12.05
CA GLU A 241 -0.78 41.53 11.59
C GLU A 241 -1.27 41.05 10.20
N VAL A 242 -0.41 40.37 9.44
CA VAL A 242 -0.70 39.93 8.06
C VAL A 242 -0.82 38.41 8.00
N ASN A 243 -2.01 37.94 7.64
CA ASN A 243 -2.34 36.52 7.45
C ASN A 243 -2.80 36.21 6.02
N TYR A 244 -2.38 37.02 5.05
CA TYR A 244 -2.74 36.90 3.63
C TYR A 244 -1.53 37.18 2.74
N PHE A 245 -1.58 36.70 1.49
CA PHE A 245 -0.51 36.88 0.51
C PHE A 245 -1.11 37.12 -0.89
N PRO A 246 -0.59 38.05 -1.69
CA PRO A 246 0.54 38.96 -1.40
C PRO A 246 0.13 40.14 -0.49
N SER A 247 1.11 40.77 0.16
CA SER A 247 0.92 41.97 0.99
C SER A 247 2.07 42.97 0.80
N ARG A 248 1.79 44.25 1.05
CA ARG A 248 2.83 45.31 1.10
C ARG A 248 3.44 45.49 2.49
N PHE A 249 2.82 44.89 3.51
CA PHE A 249 3.23 45.01 4.91
C PHE A 249 3.95 43.76 5.44
N ASP A 250 4.08 42.73 4.60
CA ASP A 250 4.79 41.48 4.90
C ASP A 250 5.84 41.22 3.79
N PRO A 251 7.12 40.99 4.13
CA PRO A 251 8.17 40.66 3.16
C PRO A 251 8.11 39.24 2.61
N ALA A 252 7.10 38.44 2.97
CA ALA A 252 6.87 37.11 2.42
C ALA A 252 6.88 37.12 0.88
N ARG A 253 7.44 36.05 0.31
CA ARG A 253 7.63 35.88 -1.13
C ARG A 253 7.48 34.41 -1.48
N HIS A 254 7.08 34.14 -2.73
CA HIS A 254 7.09 32.78 -3.24
C HIS A 254 8.49 32.16 -3.09
N SER A 255 8.52 30.88 -2.74
CA SER A 255 9.76 30.10 -2.78
C SER A 255 10.27 29.99 -4.23
N GLN A 256 11.54 29.60 -4.38
CA GLN A 256 12.09 29.28 -5.68
C GLN A 256 11.22 28.23 -6.38
N THR A 257 10.78 28.53 -7.60
CA THR A 257 10.03 27.58 -8.41
C THR A 257 10.91 26.40 -8.74
N VAL A 258 10.44 25.21 -8.40
CA VAL A 258 11.02 23.95 -8.84
C VAL A 258 10.27 23.49 -10.09
N PRO A 259 10.95 22.89 -11.10
CA PRO A 259 10.28 22.44 -12.31
C PRO A 259 9.14 21.47 -11.98
N ILE A 260 7.94 21.81 -12.43
CA ILE A 260 6.84 20.85 -12.58
C ILE A 260 6.49 20.93 -14.06
N PRO A 261 6.84 19.91 -14.86
CA PRO A 261 6.68 19.99 -16.31
C PRO A 261 5.19 20.11 -16.65
N PRO A 262 4.80 21.09 -17.48
CA PRO A 262 3.43 21.15 -17.96
C PRO A 262 3.15 19.90 -18.81
N ARG A 263 1.96 19.34 -18.69
CA ARG A 263 1.52 18.22 -19.51
C ARG A 263 0.26 18.61 -20.29
N VAL A 264 0.33 18.45 -21.60
CA VAL A 264 -0.83 18.64 -22.49
C VAL A 264 -1.54 17.30 -22.60
N PHE A 265 -2.85 17.30 -22.30
CA PHE A 265 -3.68 16.11 -22.40
C PHE A 265 -4.76 16.31 -23.46
N THR A 266 -4.93 15.33 -24.34
CA THR A 266 -6.04 15.27 -25.29
C THR A 266 -6.83 14.01 -24.99
N ALA A 267 -7.88 14.13 -24.17
CA ALA A 267 -8.71 13.01 -23.76
C ALA A 267 -10.13 13.47 -23.44
N LYS A 268 -11.06 12.52 -23.42
CA LYS A 268 -12.43 12.74 -22.94
C LYS A 268 -12.46 12.55 -21.43
N ARG A 269 -13.10 13.48 -20.69
CA ARG A 269 -13.35 13.31 -19.26
C ARG A 269 -14.46 12.28 -19.04
N GLU A 270 -14.10 11.07 -18.60
CA GLU A 270 -15.04 9.98 -18.39
C GLU A 270 -14.70 9.10 -17.18
N LYS A 271 -15.65 8.23 -16.80
CA LYS A 271 -15.47 7.19 -15.78
C LYS A 271 -15.21 5.87 -16.50
N CYS A 272 -13.94 5.50 -16.64
CA CYS A 272 -13.52 4.29 -17.35
C CYS A 272 -12.56 3.43 -16.51
N MET A 273 -12.53 2.15 -16.84
CA MET A 273 -11.44 1.25 -16.45
C MET A 273 -10.21 1.53 -17.33
N ILE A 274 -9.04 1.10 -16.89
CA ILE A 274 -7.82 1.17 -17.72
C ILE A 274 -7.92 0.14 -18.86
N GLU A 275 -7.23 0.36 -19.98
CA GLU A 275 -7.28 -0.57 -21.12
C GLU A 275 -6.48 -1.86 -20.85
N LYS A 276 -5.29 -1.73 -20.24
CA LYS A 276 -4.37 -2.84 -19.96
C LYS A 276 -4.60 -3.46 -18.58
N GLU A 277 -5.83 -3.95 -18.32
CA GLU A 277 -6.17 -4.55 -17.02
C GLU A 277 -5.32 -5.78 -16.68
N ASN A 278 -5.12 -6.70 -17.63
CA ASN A 278 -4.26 -7.89 -17.49
C ASN A 278 -4.34 -8.59 -16.10
N ASN A 279 -5.55 -8.91 -15.65
CA ASN A 279 -5.83 -9.33 -14.27
C ASN A 279 -5.28 -10.73 -13.89
N PHE A 280 -4.84 -11.54 -14.87
CA PHE A 280 -4.57 -12.97 -14.65
C PHE A 280 -3.09 -13.38 -14.82
N LYS A 281 -2.30 -12.63 -15.62
CA LYS A 281 -0.93 -13.03 -15.97
C LYS A 281 0.01 -13.04 -14.77
N GLN A 282 0.21 -11.88 -14.11
CA GLN A 282 1.11 -11.77 -12.96
C GLN A 282 0.72 -12.67 -11.76
N PRO A 283 -0.58 -12.81 -11.38
CA PRO A 283 -0.96 -13.80 -10.38
C PRO A 283 -0.54 -15.23 -10.74
N GLY A 284 -0.72 -15.61 -12.02
CA GLY A 284 -0.31 -16.92 -12.52
C GLY A 284 1.21 -17.11 -12.46
N GLU A 285 1.98 -16.11 -12.90
CA GLU A 285 3.45 -16.12 -12.84
C GLU A 285 3.95 -16.28 -11.40
N ARG A 286 3.31 -15.57 -10.46
CA ARG A 286 3.66 -15.65 -9.05
C ARG A 286 3.31 -17.00 -8.43
N TYR A 287 2.16 -17.59 -8.74
CA TYR A 287 1.85 -18.95 -8.28
C TYR A 287 2.85 -19.99 -8.82
N ARG A 288 3.28 -19.84 -10.07
CA ARG A 288 4.29 -20.73 -10.69
C ARG A 288 5.69 -20.55 -10.09
N SER A 289 6.00 -19.42 -9.48
CA SER A 289 7.30 -19.19 -8.83
C SER A 289 7.42 -19.85 -7.43
N PHE A 290 6.30 -20.31 -6.87
CA PHE A 290 6.30 -21.04 -5.60
C PHE A 290 6.88 -22.45 -5.75
N ASP A 291 7.58 -22.90 -4.71
CA ASP A 291 7.90 -24.32 -4.57
C ASP A 291 6.62 -25.15 -4.33
N PRO A 292 6.64 -26.47 -4.57
CA PRO A 292 5.45 -27.32 -4.45
C PRO A 292 4.77 -27.28 -3.08
N ALA A 293 5.52 -27.15 -1.98
CA ALA A 293 4.93 -27.13 -0.64
C ALA A 293 4.21 -25.80 -0.37
N ARG A 294 4.77 -24.69 -0.85
CA ARG A 294 4.14 -23.37 -0.81
C ARG A 294 2.89 -23.29 -1.70
N GLN A 295 2.92 -23.91 -2.88
CA GLN A 295 1.71 -24.05 -3.72
C GLN A 295 0.60 -24.83 -2.99
N GLU A 296 0.94 -25.90 -2.29
CA GLU A 296 -0.03 -26.71 -1.56
C GLU A 296 -0.69 -25.92 -0.42
N ARG A 297 0.08 -25.16 0.36
CA ARG A 297 -0.46 -24.26 1.40
C ARG A 297 -1.36 -23.19 0.79
N PHE A 298 -0.96 -22.58 -0.32
CA PHE A 298 -1.78 -21.60 -1.03
C PHE A 298 -3.13 -22.19 -1.47
N VAL A 299 -3.12 -23.39 -2.07
CA VAL A 299 -4.35 -24.11 -2.46
C VAL A 299 -5.21 -24.41 -1.24
N GLN A 300 -4.61 -24.89 -0.14
CA GLN A 300 -5.34 -25.25 1.07
C GLN A 300 -6.07 -24.04 1.68
N ARG A 301 -5.40 -22.89 1.81
CA ARG A 301 -6.02 -21.67 2.34
C ARG A 301 -7.17 -21.18 1.46
N TRP A 302 -7.07 -21.33 0.14
CA TRP A 302 -8.17 -21.03 -0.79
C TRP A 302 -9.35 -21.99 -0.65
N VAL A 303 -9.09 -23.29 -0.47
CA VAL A 303 -10.15 -24.26 -0.19
C VAL A 303 -10.89 -23.86 1.09
N GLU A 304 -10.16 -23.58 2.17
CA GLU A 304 -10.75 -23.15 3.44
C GLU A 304 -11.59 -21.89 3.31
N ALA A 305 -11.08 -20.86 2.62
CA ALA A 305 -11.81 -19.63 2.38
C ALA A 305 -13.11 -19.84 1.57
N LEU A 306 -13.13 -20.82 0.66
CA LEU A 306 -14.27 -21.12 -0.21
C LEU A 306 -15.20 -22.23 0.32
N SER A 307 -14.82 -22.92 1.40
CA SER A 307 -15.59 -23.99 2.02
C SER A 307 -16.71 -23.50 2.94
N ASP A 308 -16.75 -22.20 3.28
CA ASP A 308 -17.82 -21.63 4.11
C ASP A 308 -19.21 -21.93 3.49
N PRO A 309 -20.21 -22.35 4.30
CA PRO A 309 -21.56 -22.66 3.80
C PRO A 309 -22.27 -21.51 3.08
N ARG A 310 -21.92 -20.26 3.37
CA ARG A 310 -22.46 -19.08 2.69
C ARG A 310 -21.84 -18.86 1.30
N VAL A 311 -20.68 -19.44 1.04
CA VAL A 311 -20.05 -19.40 -0.29
C VAL A 311 -20.81 -20.36 -1.20
N THR A 312 -21.70 -19.81 -2.03
CA THR A 312 -22.57 -20.57 -2.91
C THR A 312 -21.77 -21.32 -3.98
N HIS A 313 -22.39 -22.30 -4.64
CA HIS A 313 -21.78 -22.99 -5.77
C HIS A 313 -21.36 -22.01 -6.88
N GLU A 314 -22.18 -20.99 -7.15
CA GLU A 314 -21.87 -19.93 -8.11
C GLU A 314 -20.60 -19.18 -7.71
N LEU A 315 -20.49 -18.75 -6.46
CA LEU A 315 -19.32 -18.03 -5.96
C LEU A 315 -18.05 -18.88 -6.05
N ARG A 316 -18.12 -20.17 -5.69
CA ARG A 316 -17.00 -21.10 -5.88
C ARG A 316 -16.61 -21.24 -7.35
N SER A 317 -17.59 -21.29 -8.25
CA SER A 317 -17.36 -21.43 -9.69
C SER A 317 -16.65 -20.19 -10.27
N ILE A 318 -17.01 -18.99 -9.81
CA ILE A 318 -16.33 -17.74 -10.20
C ILE A 318 -14.85 -17.78 -9.80
N TRP A 319 -14.55 -18.11 -8.54
CA TRP A 319 -13.17 -18.19 -8.06
C TRP A 319 -12.35 -19.28 -8.76
N VAL A 320 -12.93 -20.47 -8.96
CA VAL A 320 -12.27 -21.54 -9.72
C VAL A 320 -11.99 -21.10 -11.16
N SER A 321 -12.92 -20.39 -11.81
CA SER A 321 -12.71 -19.84 -13.15
C SER A 321 -11.59 -18.80 -13.18
N TYR A 322 -11.56 -17.86 -12.22
CA TYR A 322 -10.49 -16.87 -12.10
C TYR A 322 -9.12 -17.51 -11.92
N TRP A 323 -9.00 -18.45 -10.99
CA TRP A 323 -7.75 -19.15 -10.76
C TRP A 323 -7.33 -20.03 -11.95
N SER A 324 -8.28 -20.60 -12.69
CA SER A 324 -8.01 -21.33 -13.94
C SER A 324 -7.41 -20.43 -15.04
N LYS A 325 -7.83 -19.16 -15.10
CA LYS A 325 -7.28 -18.15 -16.03
C LYS A 325 -5.87 -17.72 -15.64
N CYS A 326 -5.51 -17.76 -14.36
CA CYS A 326 -4.15 -17.51 -13.88
C CYS A 326 -3.22 -18.71 -14.15
N ASP A 327 -3.69 -19.91 -13.80
CA ASP A 327 -2.97 -21.16 -13.98
C ASP A 327 -3.93 -22.37 -14.02
N VAL A 328 -3.84 -23.18 -15.07
CA VAL A 328 -4.74 -24.32 -15.29
C VAL A 328 -4.63 -25.35 -14.16
N SER A 329 -3.42 -25.61 -13.65
CA SER A 329 -3.22 -26.61 -12.60
C SER A 329 -3.83 -26.15 -11.27
N LEU A 330 -3.74 -24.85 -10.96
CA LEU A 330 -4.34 -24.26 -9.77
C LEU A 330 -5.86 -24.38 -9.81
N GLY A 331 -6.48 -24.00 -10.94
CA GLY A 331 -7.91 -24.15 -11.15
C GLY A 331 -8.40 -25.59 -10.99
N GLN A 332 -7.67 -26.57 -11.56
CA GLN A 332 -7.99 -28.00 -11.44
C GLN A 332 -7.89 -28.53 -10.00
N LYS A 333 -6.84 -28.14 -9.26
CA LYS A 333 -6.66 -28.51 -7.85
C LYS A 333 -7.82 -27.98 -7.00
N LEU A 334 -8.18 -26.71 -7.18
CA LEU A 334 -9.30 -26.09 -6.45
C LEU A 334 -10.64 -26.72 -6.83
N GLY A 335 -10.91 -26.89 -8.13
CA GLY A 335 -12.14 -27.51 -8.61
C GLY A 335 -12.33 -28.94 -8.05
N THR A 336 -11.25 -29.72 -8.01
CA THR A 336 -11.27 -31.08 -7.45
C THR A 336 -11.59 -31.07 -5.95
N ARG A 337 -10.89 -30.25 -5.16
CA ARG A 337 -11.07 -30.19 -3.70
C ARG A 337 -12.42 -29.61 -3.28
N LEU A 338 -12.97 -28.69 -4.07
CA LEU A 338 -14.26 -28.04 -3.80
C LEU A 338 -15.44 -28.77 -4.46
N SER A 339 -15.19 -29.84 -5.22
CA SER A 339 -16.22 -30.54 -6.03
C SER A 339 -16.96 -29.62 -7.01
N VAL A 340 -16.23 -28.70 -7.64
CA VAL A 340 -16.75 -27.72 -8.61
C VAL A 340 -16.09 -27.95 -9.96
N LYS A 341 -16.91 -28.04 -11.02
CA LYS A 341 -16.38 -28.10 -12.39
C LYS A 341 -15.94 -26.69 -12.83
N PRO A 342 -14.75 -26.51 -13.44
CA PRO A 342 -14.37 -25.23 -14.01
C PRO A 342 -15.37 -24.83 -15.10
N THR A 343 -16.00 -23.67 -14.96
CA THR A 343 -16.70 -23.02 -16.08
C THR A 343 -15.62 -22.44 -16.99
N MET A 344 -15.47 -23.05 -18.18
CA MET A 344 -14.55 -22.60 -19.23
C MET A 344 -14.83 -21.16 -19.67
#